data_AF-A0A9D0VJN0-F1
#
_entry.id   AF-A0A9D0VJN0-F1
#
_cell.length_a   1.000
_cell.length_b   1.000
_cell.length_c   1.000
_cell.angle_alpha   90.00
_cell.angle_beta   90.00
_cell.angle_gamma   90.00
#
_symmetry.space_group_name_H-M   'P 1'
#
loop_
_entity.id
_entity.type
_entity.pdbx_description
1 polymer ?
#
loop_
_entity_poly.entity_id
_entity_poly.type
_entity_poly.pdbx_seq_one_letter_code
_entity_poly.pdbx_strand_id
1 'polypeptide(L)'
;MSAPVLSPIEEIPPKLQERLPSVPDSEDASLFVVLRSGSFGGQHWVPGEVLVCRGTAYTGDAVVLVARGHGRPRLGCVQGSRFFGDAGEPCHPARWRAAGRVVATYSTNVGGWAVELESMVAIGGAGESPVVAIPPSQLPQPALARSRPSPASPASPATRHHAGILVSARGSVMSGEG
;
A
#
# COMPACT_ATOMS: atom_id res chain seq x y z
N MET A 1 -6.79 16.13 18.21
CA MET A 1 -7.35 15.61 16.95
C MET A 1 -7.80 14.17 17.19
N SER A 2 -8.92 13.71 16.60
CA SER A 2 -9.38 12.32 16.76
C SER A 2 -8.62 11.39 15.82
N ALA A 3 -8.45 10.13 16.22
CA ALA A 3 -7.88 9.11 15.36
C ALA A 3 -8.89 8.55 14.35
N PRO A 4 -8.42 8.06 13.18
CA PRO A 4 -9.31 7.46 12.21
C PRO A 4 -9.85 6.12 12.71
N VAL A 5 -11.09 5.82 12.35
CA VAL A 5 -11.70 4.51 12.65
C VAL A 5 -11.48 3.61 11.46
N LEU A 6 -10.85 2.47 11.68
CA LEU A 6 -10.57 1.47 10.65
C LEU A 6 -11.48 0.26 10.77
N SER A 7 -11.66 -0.44 9.66
CA SER A 7 -12.25 -1.77 9.63
C SER A 7 -11.56 -2.61 8.56
N PRO A 8 -11.37 -3.93 8.79
CA PRO A 8 -10.87 -4.83 7.75
C PRO A 8 -11.82 -4.81 6.55
N ILE A 9 -11.27 -4.89 5.33
CA ILE A 9 -12.08 -4.78 4.11
C ILE A 9 -13.17 -5.88 4.04
N GLU A 10 -12.87 -7.06 4.57
CA GLU A 10 -13.75 -8.22 4.62
C GLU A 10 -14.94 -8.04 5.56
N GLU A 11 -14.86 -7.10 6.51
CA GLU A 11 -15.95 -6.75 7.42
C GLU A 11 -16.86 -5.65 6.86
N ILE A 12 -16.49 -5.05 5.73
CA ILE A 12 -17.28 -4.00 5.07
C ILE A 12 -18.46 -4.63 4.31
N PRO A 13 -19.66 -4.02 4.33
CA PRO A 13 -20.79 -4.50 3.52
C PRO A 13 -20.44 -4.65 2.03
N PRO A 14 -20.88 -5.72 1.33
CA PRO A 14 -20.52 -5.96 -0.07
C PRO A 14 -20.78 -4.79 -1.02
N LYS A 15 -21.91 -4.09 -0.86
CA LYS A 15 -22.25 -2.88 -1.64
C LYS A 15 -21.22 -1.74 -1.51
N LEU A 16 -20.52 -1.68 -0.38
CA LEU A 16 -19.46 -0.70 -0.17
C LEU A 16 -18.12 -1.22 -0.71
N GLN A 17 -17.87 -2.54 -0.64
CA GLN A 17 -16.69 -3.16 -1.23
C GLN A 17 -16.64 -2.96 -2.76
N GLU A 18 -17.78 -3.05 -3.45
CA GLU A 18 -17.90 -2.78 -4.90
C GLU A 18 -17.48 -1.36 -5.30
N ARG A 19 -17.45 -0.42 -4.35
CA ARG A 19 -17.06 0.98 -4.56
C ARG A 19 -15.60 1.24 -4.21
N LEU A 20 -14.89 0.25 -3.67
CA LEU A 20 -13.49 0.37 -3.33
C LEU A 20 -12.63 0.29 -4.60
N PRO A 21 -11.47 0.95 -4.61
CA PRO A 21 -10.51 0.83 -5.71
C PRO A 21 -10.12 -0.63 -5.91
N SER A 22 -9.80 -1.00 -7.15
CA SER A 22 -9.10 -2.26 -7.41
C SER A 22 -7.78 -2.25 -6.63
N VAL A 23 -7.65 -3.19 -5.72
CA VAL A 23 -6.47 -3.34 -4.89
C VAL A 23 -5.38 -3.99 -5.74
N PRO A 24 -4.15 -3.47 -5.76
CA PRO A 24 -3.05 -4.11 -6.47
C PRO A 24 -2.86 -5.54 -5.93
N ASP A 25 -2.65 -6.50 -6.83
CA ASP A 25 -2.52 -7.90 -6.46
C ASP A 25 -1.55 -8.07 -5.29
N SER A 26 -2.07 -8.69 -4.23
CA SER A 26 -1.31 -9.20 -3.12
C SER A 26 -1.99 -10.41 -2.57
N GLU A 27 -1.42 -11.54 -2.93
CA GLU A 27 -1.37 -12.63 -2.00
C GLU A 27 -0.61 -12.08 -0.76
N ASP A 28 -1.17 -12.27 0.44
CA ASP A 28 -0.61 -11.88 1.75
C ASP A 28 -0.76 -10.42 2.24
N ALA A 29 -1.57 -9.56 1.60
CA ALA A 29 -1.89 -8.25 2.19
C ALA A 29 -3.10 -8.28 3.11
N SER A 30 -3.01 -7.55 4.21
CA SER A 30 -4.16 -7.15 5.02
C SER A 30 -4.63 -5.77 4.56
N LEU A 31 -5.94 -5.62 4.35
CA LEU A 31 -6.54 -4.41 3.81
C LEU A 31 -7.49 -3.79 4.82
N PHE A 32 -7.38 -2.48 5.02
CA PHE A 32 -8.22 -1.75 5.97
C PHE A 32 -8.83 -0.52 5.30
N VAL A 33 -10.10 -0.27 5.56
CA VAL A 33 -10.82 0.90 5.08
C VAL A 33 -10.99 1.89 6.23
N VAL A 34 -10.76 3.17 5.95
CA VAL A 34 -11.10 4.26 6.86
C VAL A 34 -12.61 4.47 6.83
N LEU A 35 -13.26 4.29 7.97
CA LEU A 35 -14.71 4.49 8.14
C LEU A 35 -15.05 5.86 8.72
N ARG A 36 -14.13 6.44 9.49
CA ARG A 36 -14.27 7.77 10.07
C ARG A 36 -12.96 8.50 9.96
N SER A 37 -13.04 9.78 9.61
CA SER A 37 -11.90 10.65 9.50
C SER A 37 -11.15 10.82 10.82
N GLY A 38 -9.85 11.08 10.70
CA GLY A 38 -8.98 11.33 11.83
C GLY A 38 -7.57 11.67 11.39
N SER A 39 -6.64 11.80 12.34
CA SER A 39 -5.25 12.18 12.06
C SER A 39 -4.28 11.20 12.71
N PHE A 40 -3.21 10.87 12.00
CA PHE A 40 -2.13 10.02 12.47
C PHE A 40 -0.86 10.31 11.67
N GLY A 41 0.30 10.35 12.32
CA GLY A 41 1.60 10.53 11.64
C GLY A 41 1.71 11.84 10.85
N GLY A 42 1.01 12.90 11.25
CA GLY A 42 0.95 14.17 10.50
C GLY A 42 0.00 14.15 9.29
N GLN A 43 -0.60 13.01 8.96
CA GLN A 43 -1.56 12.86 7.87
C GLN A 43 -3.01 12.92 8.37
N HIS A 44 -3.88 13.55 7.59
CA HIS A 44 -5.33 13.49 7.76
C HIS A 44 -5.90 12.37 6.89
N TRP A 45 -6.69 11.50 7.50
CA TRP A 45 -7.32 10.34 6.87
C TRP A 45 -8.82 10.58 6.72
N VAL A 46 -9.39 10.22 5.58
CA VAL A 46 -10.81 10.45 5.27
C VAL A 46 -11.55 9.14 4.96
N PRO A 47 -12.89 9.09 5.19
CA PRO A 47 -13.65 7.89 4.90
C PRO A 47 -13.51 7.42 3.44
N GLY A 48 -13.37 6.10 3.26
CA GLY A 48 -13.19 5.46 1.97
C GLY A 48 -11.73 5.33 1.52
N GLU A 49 -10.77 5.93 2.22
CA GLU A 49 -9.35 5.63 2.01
C GLU A 49 -9.05 4.19 2.43
N VAL A 50 -8.11 3.57 1.71
CA VAL A 50 -7.74 2.16 1.90
C VAL A 50 -6.27 2.06 2.24
N LEU A 51 -5.94 1.31 3.27
CA LEU A 51 -4.57 0.99 3.68
C LEU A 51 -4.23 -0.43 3.30
N VAL A 52 -3.06 -0.62 2.71
CA VAL A 52 -2.48 -1.93 2.39
C VAL A 52 -1.35 -2.21 3.37
N CYS A 53 -1.50 -3.27 4.17
CA CYS A 53 -0.49 -3.71 5.12
C CYS A 53 0.15 -5.01 4.64
N ARG A 54 1.48 -5.08 4.62
CA ARG A 54 2.25 -6.27 4.19
C ARG A 54 3.52 -6.44 5.02
N GLY A 55 4.08 -7.64 5.01
CA GLY A 55 5.41 -7.93 5.54
C GLY A 55 5.59 -7.66 7.04
N THR A 56 6.85 -7.58 7.46
CA THR A 56 7.23 -7.29 8.85
C THR A 56 7.38 -5.79 9.05
N ALA A 57 6.89 -5.28 10.19
CA ALA A 57 7.07 -3.88 10.59
C ALA A 57 8.27 -3.71 11.52
N TYR A 58 9.02 -2.63 11.29
CA TYR A 58 10.21 -2.23 12.02
C TYR A 58 10.01 -0.88 12.70
N THR A 59 10.97 -0.52 13.57
CA THR A 59 10.94 0.76 14.28
C THR A 59 10.85 1.92 13.31
N GLY A 60 9.86 2.79 13.51
CA GLY A 60 9.56 3.92 12.63
C GLY A 60 8.42 3.66 11.65
N ASP A 61 8.08 2.39 11.36
CA ASP A 61 7.02 2.07 10.41
C ASP A 61 5.64 2.47 10.97
N ALA A 62 4.82 3.02 10.09
CA ALA A 62 3.37 3.08 10.28
C ALA A 62 2.79 1.67 10.12
N VAL A 63 1.89 1.30 11.03
CA VAL A 63 1.23 -0.01 11.04
C VAL A 63 -0.26 0.13 11.31
N VAL A 64 -1.02 -0.87 10.91
CA VAL A 64 -2.34 -1.12 11.51
C VAL A 64 -2.17 -2.15 12.63
N LEU A 65 -2.52 -1.75 13.84
CA LEU A 65 -2.59 -2.62 15.01
C LEU A 65 -3.95 -3.28 15.08
N VAL A 66 -3.95 -4.61 15.11
CA VAL A 66 -5.15 -5.43 15.28
C VAL A 66 -5.10 -6.15 16.62
N ALA A 67 -6.23 -6.19 17.31
CA ALA A 67 -6.34 -6.90 18.57
C ALA A 67 -6.26 -8.42 18.30
N ARG A 68 -5.61 -9.17 19.20
CA ARG A 68 -5.59 -10.66 19.20
C ARG A 68 -6.91 -11.27 19.70
N GLY A 69 -7.97 -10.48 19.75
CA GLY A 69 -9.28 -10.81 20.28
C GLY A 69 -10.20 -9.63 19.99
N HIS A 70 -11.04 -9.24 20.95
CA HIS A 70 -11.91 -8.08 20.75
C HIS A 70 -11.12 -6.76 20.74
N GLY A 71 -11.37 -5.95 19.73
CA GLY A 71 -10.82 -4.61 19.60
C GLY A 71 -10.90 -4.15 18.15
N ARG A 72 -11.12 -2.86 17.94
CA ARG A 72 -11.13 -2.30 16.59
C ARG A 72 -9.69 -2.14 16.08
N PRO A 73 -9.42 -2.43 14.80
CA PRO A 73 -8.16 -2.06 14.18
C PRO A 73 -7.91 -0.56 14.32
N ARG A 74 -6.65 -0.19 14.46
CA ARG A 74 -6.25 1.21 14.61
C ARG A 74 -4.87 1.46 14.05
N LEU A 75 -4.62 2.70 13.66
CA LEU A 75 -3.28 3.12 13.27
C LEU A 75 -2.34 3.10 14.48
N GLY A 76 -1.06 2.93 14.20
CA GLY A 76 -0.02 2.95 15.21
C GLY A 76 1.36 2.91 14.59
N CYS A 77 2.37 2.84 15.44
CA CYS A 77 3.76 2.68 15.02
C CYS A 77 4.49 1.65 15.87
N VAL A 78 5.65 1.21 15.37
CA VAL A 78 6.60 0.38 16.11
C VAL A 78 7.73 1.26 16.63
N GLN A 79 8.09 1.09 17.91
CA GLN A 79 9.27 1.71 18.51
C GLN A 79 10.05 0.67 19.31
N GLY A 80 11.20 0.27 18.81
CA GLY A 80 11.93 -0.90 19.30
C GLY A 80 11.07 -2.16 19.14
N SER A 81 10.83 -2.86 20.25
CA SER A 81 9.95 -4.04 20.32
C SER A 81 8.52 -3.73 20.77
N ARG A 82 8.16 -2.44 20.90
CA ARG A 82 6.87 -1.99 21.44
C ARG A 82 5.99 -1.42 20.34
N PHE A 83 4.68 -1.56 20.52
CA PHE A 83 3.67 -0.91 19.68
C PHE A 83 3.09 0.30 20.40
N PHE A 84 2.80 1.34 19.65
CA PHE A 84 2.10 2.53 20.11
C PHE A 84 0.91 2.81 19.20
N GLY A 85 -0.23 3.12 19.81
CA GLY A 85 -1.46 3.43 19.10
C GLY A 85 -1.47 4.85 18.53
N ASP A 86 -2.56 5.18 17.85
CA ASP A 86 -2.83 6.46 17.21
C ASP A 86 -2.78 7.67 18.15
N ALA A 87 -3.02 7.48 19.46
CA ALA A 87 -2.90 8.53 20.47
C ALA A 87 -1.56 8.48 21.24
N GLY A 88 -0.61 7.67 20.77
CA GLY A 88 0.68 7.46 21.43
C GLY A 88 0.61 6.58 22.69
N GLU A 89 -0.51 5.90 22.92
CA GLU A 89 -0.66 5.00 24.05
C GLU A 89 0.04 3.65 23.80
N PRO A 90 0.65 3.04 24.82
CA PRO A 90 1.31 1.74 24.66
C PRO A 90 0.31 0.64 24.33
N CYS A 91 0.59 -0.13 23.28
CA CYS A 91 -0.19 -1.28 22.85
C CYS A 91 0.57 -2.58 23.16
N HIS A 92 0.23 -3.25 24.26
CA HIS A 92 0.96 -4.43 24.70
C HIS A 92 0.89 -5.58 23.68
N PRO A 93 2.01 -6.24 23.31
CA PRO A 93 2.05 -7.27 22.26
C PRO A 93 1.25 -8.54 22.60
N ALA A 94 0.93 -8.78 23.87
CA ALA A 94 0.01 -9.86 24.27
C ALA A 94 -1.44 -9.60 23.84
N ARG A 95 -1.84 -8.34 23.63
CA ARG A 95 -3.18 -7.94 23.20
C ARG A 95 -3.23 -7.46 21.76
N TRP A 96 -2.13 -6.90 21.26
CA TRP A 96 -2.05 -6.29 19.94
C TRP A 96 -1.00 -6.97 19.08
N ARG A 97 -1.22 -7.00 17.77
CA ARG A 97 -0.23 -7.37 16.76
C ARG A 97 -0.29 -6.37 15.62
N ALA A 98 0.83 -6.15 14.93
CA ALA A 98 0.81 -5.46 13.65
C ALA A 98 0.21 -6.38 12.57
N ALA A 99 -0.65 -5.83 11.71
CA ALA A 99 -1.11 -6.50 10.49
C ALA A 99 -0.05 -6.50 9.37
N GLY A 100 1.05 -5.77 9.59
CA GLY A 100 2.14 -5.54 8.65
C GLY A 100 2.52 -4.06 8.67
N ARG A 101 3.59 -3.69 7.95
CA ARG A 101 3.88 -2.28 7.65
C ARG A 101 2.86 -1.78 6.65
N VAL A 102 2.41 -0.54 6.79
CA VAL A 102 1.64 0.12 5.73
C VAL A 102 2.59 0.31 4.55
N VAL A 103 2.18 -0.12 3.35
CA VAL A 103 3.03 -0.05 2.14
C VAL A 103 2.39 0.77 1.01
N ALA A 104 1.07 0.95 1.08
CA ALA A 104 0.34 1.75 0.14
C ALA A 104 -0.96 2.25 0.77
N THR A 105 -1.42 3.40 0.28
CA THR A 105 -2.68 4.02 0.67
C THR A 105 -3.42 4.48 -0.58
N TYR A 106 -4.69 4.16 -0.70
CA TYR A 106 -5.56 4.79 -1.69
C TYR A 106 -6.14 6.07 -1.11
N SER A 107 -5.89 7.21 -1.75
CA SER A 107 -6.51 8.47 -1.36
C SER A 107 -7.70 8.78 -2.26
N THR A 108 -8.86 9.00 -1.62
CA THR A 108 -10.10 9.38 -2.32
C THR A 108 -10.03 10.81 -2.87
N ASN A 109 -9.24 11.69 -2.25
CA ASN A 109 -9.08 13.07 -2.69
C ASN A 109 -8.38 13.17 -4.06
N VAL A 110 -7.44 12.26 -4.30
CA VAL A 110 -6.63 12.23 -5.54
C VAL A 110 -7.13 11.15 -6.51
N GLY A 111 -7.95 10.21 -6.04
CA GLY A 111 -8.48 9.11 -6.83
C GLY A 111 -7.40 8.10 -7.25
N GLY A 112 -6.39 7.87 -6.40
CA GLY A 112 -5.23 7.07 -6.77
C GLY A 112 -4.49 6.45 -5.58
N TRP A 113 -3.61 5.51 -5.91
CA TRP A 113 -2.71 4.86 -4.96
C TRP A 113 -1.45 5.69 -4.75
N ALA A 114 -1.16 6.02 -3.50
CA ALA A 114 0.16 6.44 -3.05
C ALA A 114 0.87 5.21 -2.49
N VAL A 115 2.04 4.87 -3.04
CA VAL A 115 2.88 3.78 -2.55
C VAL A 115 3.96 4.39 -1.69
N GLU A 116 4.17 3.84 -0.50
CA GLU A 116 5.31 4.21 0.33
C GLU A 116 6.55 3.52 -0.26
N LEU A 117 7.26 4.23 -1.14
CA LEU A 117 8.59 3.84 -1.62
C LEU A 117 9.54 3.91 -0.43
N GLU A 118 9.81 2.75 0.21
CA GLU A 118 10.71 2.52 1.36
C GLU A 118 11.55 3.74 1.76
N SER A 119 10.94 4.73 2.42
CA SER A 119 11.63 5.89 3.00
C SER A 119 10.66 6.89 3.63
N MET A 120 10.55 6.88 4.96
CA MET A 120 10.63 8.07 5.82
C MET A 120 10.74 7.61 7.27
N VAL A 121 11.95 7.63 7.84
CA VAL A 121 12.58 8.74 8.60
C VAL A 121 11.89 9.00 9.94
N ALA A 122 12.70 8.81 10.98
CA ALA A 122 12.41 8.90 12.39
C ALA A 122 11.71 10.21 12.81
N ILE A 123 10.76 10.08 13.73
CA ILE A 123 10.27 11.22 14.50
C ILE A 123 11.41 11.67 15.43
N GLY A 124 12.12 12.71 15.01
CA GLY A 124 13.20 13.34 15.75
C GLY A 124 13.91 14.43 14.96
N GLY A 125 13.21 15.52 14.64
CA GLY A 125 13.82 16.75 14.09
C GLY A 125 13.04 17.34 12.93
N ALA A 126 12.85 18.66 12.97
CA ALA A 126 12.19 19.43 11.92
C ALA A 126 12.79 19.15 10.53
N GLY A 127 11.93 18.84 9.56
CA GLY A 127 12.29 18.72 8.16
C GLY A 127 11.07 18.33 7.33
N GLU A 128 10.53 19.28 6.57
CA GLU A 128 9.55 18.99 5.52
C GLU A 128 10.22 18.10 4.46
N SER A 129 9.70 16.89 4.26
CA SER A 129 10.02 16.06 3.09
C SER A 129 9.02 16.36 1.98
N PRO A 130 9.47 16.59 0.72
CA PRO A 130 8.57 16.87 -0.39
C PRO A 130 7.95 15.58 -0.93
N VAL A 131 6.62 15.54 -1.01
CA VAL A 131 5.87 14.54 -1.78
C VAL A 131 5.93 14.92 -3.25
N VAL A 132 6.53 14.08 -4.11
CA VAL A 132 6.53 14.28 -5.57
C VAL A 132 5.46 13.40 -6.20
N ALA A 133 4.43 14.04 -6.78
CA ALA A 133 3.51 13.37 -7.69
C ALA A 133 4.18 13.21 -9.06
N ILE A 134 4.35 11.97 -9.54
CA ILE A 134 4.90 11.72 -10.89
C ILE A 134 3.72 11.64 -11.87
N PRO A 135 3.66 12.51 -12.90
CA PRO A 135 2.66 12.41 -13.96
C PRO A 135 2.94 11.21 -14.89
N PRO A 136 1.91 10.62 -15.51
CA PRO A 136 2.01 9.36 -16.26
C PRO A 136 2.96 9.41 -17.48
N SER A 137 3.33 10.59 -17.95
CA SER A 137 4.23 10.81 -19.08
C SER A 137 5.72 10.64 -18.78
N GLN A 138 6.12 10.47 -17.51
CA GLN A 138 7.53 10.35 -17.11
C GLN A 138 7.94 8.95 -16.62
N LEU A 139 7.10 7.94 -16.83
CA LEU A 139 7.46 6.55 -16.54
C LEU A 139 8.45 6.01 -17.61
N PRO A 140 9.53 5.32 -17.21
CA PRO A 140 10.44 4.67 -18.17
C PRO A 140 9.70 3.59 -18.96
N GLN A 141 9.69 3.70 -20.30
CA GLN A 141 9.06 2.72 -21.17
C GLN A 141 9.94 1.46 -21.29
N PRO A 142 9.40 0.25 -21.13
CA PRO A 142 10.18 -0.96 -21.34
C PRO A 142 10.51 -1.15 -22.82
N ALA A 143 11.78 -1.41 -23.12
CA ALA A 143 12.25 -1.71 -24.46
C ALA A 143 11.62 -3.01 -24.98
N LEU A 144 10.92 -2.94 -26.12
CA LEU A 144 10.37 -4.10 -26.81
C LEU A 144 11.48 -5.12 -27.14
N ALA A 145 11.40 -6.30 -26.52
CA ALA A 145 12.20 -7.46 -26.90
C ALA A 145 11.80 -7.91 -28.33
N ARG A 146 12.82 -8.10 -29.15
CA ARG A 146 12.73 -8.40 -30.58
C ARG A 146 12.18 -9.81 -30.86
N SER A 147 11.47 -9.88 -31.98
CA SER A 147 10.74 -10.97 -32.61
C SER A 147 11.51 -12.27 -32.89
N ARG A 148 10.78 -13.39 -32.95
CA ARG A 148 11.03 -14.49 -33.91
C ARG A 148 9.76 -14.78 -34.72
N PRO A 149 9.87 -15.19 -36.00
CA PRO A 149 8.75 -15.21 -36.93
C PRO A 149 7.95 -16.52 -36.93
N SER A 150 6.62 -16.42 -37.13
CA SER A 150 5.74 -17.53 -37.52
C SER A 150 5.41 -17.45 -39.02
N PRO A 151 5.22 -18.58 -39.72
CA PRO A 151 4.74 -18.57 -41.11
C PRO A 151 3.22 -18.71 -41.22
N ALA A 152 2.69 -17.95 -42.19
CA ALA A 152 1.48 -18.09 -43.01
C ALA A 152 0.06 -18.13 -42.36
N SER A 153 -0.72 -17.11 -42.73
CA SER A 153 -2.20 -16.97 -42.61
C SER A 153 -2.88 -17.49 -43.90
N PRO A 154 -4.20 -17.79 -43.98
CA PRO A 154 -5.26 -16.78 -43.75
C PRO A 154 -6.65 -17.25 -43.20
N ALA A 155 -7.38 -16.34 -42.51
CA ALA A 155 -8.80 -15.93 -42.72
C ALA A 155 -9.44 -15.31 -41.44
N SER A 156 -10.18 -14.21 -41.64
CA SER A 156 -10.79 -13.24 -40.68
C SER A 156 -11.97 -13.75 -39.80
N PRO A 157 -12.70 -12.89 -39.04
CA PRO A 157 -12.30 -12.07 -37.89
C PRO A 157 -13.20 -12.33 -36.65
N ALA A 158 -12.67 -12.21 -35.43
CA ALA A 158 -13.52 -12.07 -34.24
C ALA A 158 -12.83 -11.31 -33.10
N THR A 159 -13.51 -10.25 -32.67
CA THR A 159 -13.32 -9.46 -31.46
C THR A 159 -13.20 -10.32 -30.20
N ARG A 160 -12.23 -10.03 -29.33
CA ARG A 160 -12.43 -9.66 -27.90
C ARG A 160 -11.12 -9.44 -27.15
N HIS A 161 -11.22 -8.46 -26.25
CA HIS A 161 -10.36 -8.16 -25.12
C HIS A 161 -9.70 -9.39 -24.50
N HIS A 162 -8.41 -9.30 -24.15
CA HIS A 162 -7.92 -9.91 -22.92
C HIS A 162 -6.65 -9.23 -22.41
N ALA A 163 -6.63 -9.17 -21.08
CA ALA A 163 -5.63 -8.59 -20.21
C ALA A 163 -4.21 -9.09 -20.48
N GLY A 164 -3.24 -8.18 -20.38
CA GLY A 164 -1.83 -8.51 -20.25
C GLY A 164 -1.40 -8.33 -18.80
N ILE A 165 -1.25 -9.43 -18.06
CA ILE A 165 -0.25 -9.53 -16.99
C ILE A 165 0.99 -10.09 -17.68
N LEU A 166 2.18 -9.52 -17.45
CA LEU A 166 3.40 -10.31 -17.54
C LEU A 166 4.57 -9.74 -16.74
N VAL A 167 5.07 -10.64 -15.91
CA VAL A 167 6.30 -10.67 -15.12
C VAL A 167 7.51 -10.88 -16.03
N SER A 168 8.68 -10.24 -15.78
CA SER A 168 9.96 -10.99 -15.80
C SER A 168 11.25 -10.22 -15.46
N ALA A 169 12.03 -10.92 -14.62
CA ALA A 169 13.42 -11.38 -14.79
C ALA A 169 14.61 -10.40 -14.95
N ARG A 170 15.48 -10.50 -13.94
CA ARG A 170 16.96 -10.59 -13.94
C ARG A 170 17.72 -10.05 -15.17
N GLY A 171 18.64 -9.14 -14.88
CA GLY A 171 19.86 -8.93 -15.66
C GLY A 171 20.98 -8.37 -14.78
N SER A 172 22.00 -9.18 -14.49
CA SER A 172 23.32 -8.73 -14.03
C SER A 172 24.09 -8.07 -15.18
N VAL A 173 24.90 -7.04 -14.90
CA VAL A 173 26.18 -6.80 -15.60
C VAL A 173 27.19 -6.18 -14.62
N MET A 174 28.43 -6.65 -14.75
CA MET A 174 29.62 -6.27 -13.99
C MET A 174 30.26 -4.95 -14.44
N SER A 175 31.08 -4.40 -13.52
CA SER A 175 32.36 -3.69 -13.71
C SER A 175 32.47 -2.45 -14.60
N GLY A 176 33.08 -1.42 -14.01
CA GLY A 176 33.80 -0.36 -14.70
C GLY A 176 34.62 0.45 -13.70
N GLU A 177 35.93 0.18 -13.66
CA GLU A 177 36.94 0.94 -12.92
C GLU A 177 36.99 2.41 -13.35
N GLY A 178 37.36 3.27 -12.40
CA GLY A 178 37.80 4.64 -12.57
C GLY A 178 38.41 5.15 -11.28
#